data_AF-A0A1I1FY63-F1
#
_entry.id   AF-A0A1I1FY63-F1
#
_cell.length_a   1.000
_cell.length_b   1.000
_cell.length_c   1.000
_cell.angle_alpha   90.00
_cell.angle_beta   90.00
_cell.angle_gamma   90.00
#
_symmetry.space_group_name_H-M   'P 1'
#
loop_
_entity.id
_entity.type
_entity.pdbx_description
1 polymer ?
#
loop_
_entity_poly.entity_id
_entity_poly.type
_entity_poly.pdbx_seq_one_letter_code
_entity_poly.pdbx_strand_id
1 'polypeptide(L)'
;MNRIWLALLLCATFFIRCDRQEAFTSNQFIVTYLGASNPCTEQQIRFEERDFARLRAVLDNPEIHDGWFGTRNLTDSFQAGQKVRVTIRPLKPEEDQPCLALYLMLRRVYVIEAVPYQAG
;
A
#
# COMPACT_ATOMS: atom_id res chain seq x y z
N MET A 1 47.61 -8.71 -30.10
CA MET A 1 46.74 -8.07 -29.07
C MET A 1 45.32 -8.00 -29.62
N ASN A 2 44.48 -8.97 -29.27
CA ASN A 2 43.15 -9.18 -29.86
C ASN A 2 42.09 -8.31 -29.19
N ARG A 3 41.53 -7.36 -29.96
CA ARG A 3 40.50 -6.37 -29.57
C ARG A 3 39.11 -6.96 -29.30
N ILE A 4 38.96 -8.28 -29.34
CA ILE A 4 37.65 -8.97 -29.28
C ILE A 4 37.19 -9.19 -27.83
N TRP A 5 38.11 -9.18 -26.85
CA TRP A 5 37.78 -9.46 -25.45
C TRP A 5 37.11 -8.30 -24.70
N LEU A 6 37.25 -7.05 -25.16
CA LEU A 6 36.65 -5.89 -24.49
C LEU A 6 35.14 -5.73 -24.76
N ALA A 7 34.61 -6.30 -25.85
CA ALA A 7 33.20 -6.13 -26.22
C ALA A 7 32.26 -7.05 -25.42
N LEU A 8 32.76 -8.19 -24.93
CA LEU A 8 31.96 -9.17 -24.17
C LEU A 8 31.78 -8.81 -22.69
N LEU A 9 32.59 -7.92 -22.14
CA LEU A 9 32.52 -7.48 -20.74
C LEU A 9 31.55 -6.31 -20.51
N LEU A 10 31.09 -5.64 -21.57
CA LEU A 10 30.20 -4.46 -21.47
C LEU A 10 28.71 -4.78 -21.57
N CYS A 11 28.31 -5.98 -22.03
CA CYS A 11 26.90 -6.38 -22.07
C CYS A 11 26.38 -7.01 -20.76
N ALA A 12 27.26 -7.35 -19.82
CA ALA A 12 26.85 -8.06 -18.60
C ALA A 12 26.45 -7.15 -17.43
N THR A 13 26.58 -5.83 -17.56
CA THR A 13 26.29 -4.87 -16.47
C THR A 13 24.97 -4.10 -16.64
N PHE A 14 24.25 -4.31 -17.74
CA PHE A 14 22.93 -3.73 -17.96
C PHE A 14 21.85 -4.77 -17.66
N PHE A 15 21.03 -4.50 -16.64
CA PHE A 15 19.73 -5.14 -16.34
C PHE A 15 19.65 -6.33 -15.38
N ILE A 16 20.50 -6.41 -14.35
CA ILE A 16 20.07 -7.05 -13.10
C ILE A 16 19.80 -5.93 -12.07
N ARG A 17 18.80 -5.09 -12.36
CA ARG A 17 18.03 -4.51 -11.26
C ARG A 17 17.16 -5.65 -10.74
N CYS A 18 17.73 -6.44 -9.83
CA CYS A 18 16.94 -7.25 -8.92
C CYS A 18 16.11 -6.28 -8.09
N ASP A 19 14.91 -5.96 -8.58
CA ASP A 19 13.86 -5.40 -7.74
C ASP A 19 13.60 -6.48 -6.70
N ARG A 20 14.20 -6.30 -5.51
CA ARG A 20 14.09 -7.23 -4.40
C ARG A 20 12.61 -7.22 -4.02
N GLN A 21 11.86 -8.15 -4.57
CA GLN A 21 10.46 -8.35 -4.26
C GLN A 21 10.42 -8.80 -2.80
N GLU A 22 10.37 -7.83 -1.88
CA GLU A 22 10.17 -8.08 -0.46
C GLU A 22 8.97 -9.03 -0.37
N ALA A 23 9.17 -10.18 0.27
CA ALA A 23 8.13 -11.17 0.46
C ALA A 23 7.08 -10.59 1.42
N PHE A 24 6.21 -9.73 0.91
CA PHE A 24 5.05 -9.23 1.64
C PHE A 24 4.14 -10.43 1.96
N THR A 25 3.67 -10.51 3.20
CA THR A 25 2.53 -11.39 3.50
C THR A 25 1.31 -10.91 2.68
N SER A 26 0.33 -11.78 2.46
CA SER A 26 -0.83 -11.46 1.60
C SER A 26 -1.57 -10.18 2.00
N ASN A 27 -1.47 -9.78 3.26
CA ASN A 27 -2.13 -8.62 3.86
C ASN A 27 -1.21 -7.42 4.15
N GLN A 28 0.05 -7.47 3.73
CA GLN A 28 0.97 -6.34 3.83
C GLN A 28 1.00 -5.54 2.53
N PHE A 29 1.05 -4.22 2.64
CA PHE A 29 1.00 -3.31 1.50
C PHE A 29 1.91 -2.11 1.70
N ILE A 30 2.49 -1.60 0.62
CA ILE A 30 3.08 -0.25 0.61
C ILE A 30 2.00 0.69 0.10
N VAL A 31 1.55 1.60 0.95
CA VAL A 31 0.50 2.56 0.62
C VAL A 31 1.03 3.98 0.72
N THR A 32 0.34 4.91 0.07
CA THR A 32 0.57 6.34 0.29
C THR A 32 -0.38 6.82 1.38
N TYR A 33 0.13 7.35 2.48
CA TYR A 33 -0.71 8.03 3.47
C TYR A 33 -1.12 9.40 2.95
N LEU A 34 -2.39 9.74 3.05
CA LEU A 34 -2.98 10.93 2.43
C LEU A 34 -3.37 12.00 3.46
N GLY A 35 -3.25 11.69 4.75
CA GLY A 35 -3.71 12.56 5.82
C GLY A 35 -5.17 12.31 6.23
N ALA A 36 -5.65 13.16 7.13
CA ALA A 36 -7.04 13.18 7.56
C ALA A 36 -7.90 13.84 6.47
N SER A 37 -9.12 13.31 6.26
CA SER A 37 -10.00 13.82 5.20
C SER A 37 -11.18 14.67 5.67
N ASN A 38 -11.62 14.53 6.93
CA ASN A 38 -12.82 15.21 7.47
C ASN A 38 -12.82 15.15 9.01
N PRO A 39 -13.51 16.04 9.76
CA PRO A 39 -13.81 15.98 11.20
C PRO A 39 -14.24 14.63 11.82
N CYS A 40 -14.62 13.61 11.04
CA CYS A 40 -14.79 12.25 11.56
C CYS A 40 -13.46 11.50 11.78
N THR A 41 -12.30 12.17 11.61
CA THR A 41 -10.93 11.71 11.93
C THR A 41 -10.47 10.46 11.19
N GLU A 42 -11.09 10.14 10.06
CA GLU A 42 -10.64 9.03 9.23
C GLU A 42 -9.43 9.45 8.39
N GLN A 43 -8.30 8.84 8.74
CA GLN A 43 -7.07 8.87 7.98
C GLN A 43 -7.25 8.10 6.68
N GLN A 44 -6.73 8.63 5.58
CA GLN A 44 -6.83 8.01 4.27
C GLN A 44 -5.49 7.42 3.82
N ILE A 45 -5.58 6.29 3.12
CA ILE A 45 -4.46 5.68 2.43
C ILE A 45 -4.84 5.38 0.98
N ARG A 46 -3.82 5.38 0.11
CA ARG A 46 -3.94 4.98 -1.30
C ARG A 46 -3.07 3.77 -1.61
N PHE A 47 -3.71 2.72 -2.12
CA PHE A 47 -3.05 1.54 -2.67
C PHE A 47 -2.56 1.80 -4.11
N GLU A 48 -1.47 1.15 -4.48
CA GLU A 48 -1.00 1.11 -5.86
C GLU A 48 -1.85 0.11 -6.67
N GLU A 49 -2.02 0.37 -7.97
CA GLU A 49 -2.82 -0.48 -8.86
C GLU A 49 -2.35 -1.95 -8.87
N ARG A 50 -1.02 -2.16 -8.81
CA ARG A 50 -0.41 -3.49 -8.73
C ARG A 50 -0.88 -4.33 -7.55
N ASP A 51 -1.35 -3.68 -6.49
CA ASP A 51 -1.80 -4.35 -5.26
C ASP A 51 -3.29 -4.70 -5.29
N PHE A 52 -4.06 -4.26 -6.31
CA PHE A 52 -5.52 -4.45 -6.34
C PHE A 52 -5.93 -5.91 -6.33
N ALA A 53 -5.25 -6.80 -7.08
CA ALA A 53 -5.58 -8.22 -7.05
C ALA A 53 -5.43 -8.82 -5.63
N ARG A 54 -4.38 -8.40 -4.92
CA ARG A 54 -4.10 -8.84 -3.55
C ARG A 54 -5.10 -8.22 -2.56
N LEU A 55 -5.44 -6.95 -2.75
CA LEU A 55 -6.45 -6.24 -1.96
C LEU A 55 -7.86 -6.85 -2.11
N ARG A 56 -8.28 -7.23 -3.32
CA ARG A 56 -9.55 -7.94 -3.58
C ARG A 56 -9.62 -9.26 -2.81
N ALA A 57 -8.52 -10.01 -2.77
CA ALA A 57 -8.45 -11.25 -2.01
C ALA A 57 -8.50 -11.02 -0.50
N VAL A 58 -7.83 -9.99 0.01
CA VAL A 58 -7.86 -9.63 1.45
C VAL A 58 -9.23 -9.15 1.90
N LEU A 59 -9.94 -8.40 1.05
CA LEU A 59 -11.25 -7.81 1.36
C LEU A 59 -12.44 -8.65 0.90
N ASP A 60 -12.20 -9.79 0.26
CA ASP A 60 -13.21 -10.64 -0.39
C ASP A 60 -14.19 -9.82 -1.26
N ASN A 61 -13.64 -8.88 -2.03
CA ASN A 61 -14.42 -7.94 -2.83
C ASN A 61 -13.83 -7.84 -4.25
N PRO A 62 -14.46 -8.42 -5.28
CA PRO A 62 -13.94 -8.39 -6.64
C PRO A 62 -14.09 -7.02 -7.33
N GLU A 63 -14.93 -6.12 -6.81
CA GLU A 63 -15.29 -4.83 -7.41
C GLU A 63 -14.38 -3.67 -6.97
N ILE A 64 -13.18 -3.98 -6.49
CA ILE A 64 -12.18 -2.95 -6.19
C ILE A 64 -11.52 -2.51 -7.50
N HIS A 65 -11.80 -1.28 -7.90
CA HIS A 65 -11.23 -0.64 -9.10
C HIS A 65 -10.51 0.67 -8.78
N ASP A 66 -10.70 1.19 -7.57
CA ASP A 66 -9.98 2.33 -7.01
C ASP A 66 -9.21 1.91 -5.75
N GLY A 67 -8.21 2.71 -5.39
CA GLY A 67 -7.30 2.40 -4.30
C GLY A 67 -7.47 3.28 -3.07
N TRP A 68 -8.57 4.04 -2.93
CA TRP A 68 -8.72 5.03 -1.85
C TRP A 68 -9.54 4.44 -0.71
N PHE A 69 -8.94 4.32 0.47
CA PHE A 69 -9.59 3.73 1.63
C PHE A 69 -9.44 4.60 2.86
N GLY A 70 -10.54 4.75 3.59
CA GLY A 70 -10.52 5.19 4.98
C GLY A 70 -9.89 4.10 5.84
N THR A 71 -9.13 4.51 6.86
CA THR A 71 -8.47 3.59 7.78
C THR A 71 -8.96 3.77 9.20
N ARG A 72 -9.00 2.67 9.94
CA ARG A 72 -9.06 2.65 11.40
C ARG A 72 -7.68 2.36 11.97
N ASN A 73 -7.38 2.97 13.12
CA ASN A 73 -6.19 2.69 13.94
C ASN A 73 -4.83 3.13 13.34
N LEU A 74 -4.85 3.89 12.25
CA LEU A 74 -3.70 4.67 11.79
C LEU A 74 -3.93 6.08 12.32
N THR A 75 -3.17 6.56 13.31
CA THR A 75 -3.35 7.92 13.89
C THR A 75 -2.04 8.71 13.83
N ASP A 76 -2.11 9.89 13.20
CA ASP A 76 -1.23 11.08 13.22
C ASP A 76 0.30 10.90 13.35
N SER A 77 0.83 9.73 12.98
CA SER A 77 2.26 9.41 13.07
C SER A 77 3.01 9.55 11.74
N PHE A 78 2.31 9.92 10.67
CA PHE A 78 2.83 9.98 9.30
C PHE A 78 2.50 11.33 8.66
N GLN A 79 3.24 11.69 7.61
CA GLN A 79 3.00 12.91 6.85
C GLN A 79 2.28 12.60 5.53
N ALA A 80 1.31 13.42 5.13
CA ALA A 80 0.63 13.24 3.86
C ALA A 80 1.63 13.16 2.68
N GLY A 81 1.43 12.19 1.79
CA GLY A 81 2.34 11.83 0.70
C GLY A 81 3.39 10.78 1.07
N GLN A 82 3.59 10.48 2.37
CA GLN A 82 4.56 9.49 2.80
C GLN A 82 4.16 8.07 2.39
N LYS A 83 5.14 7.27 1.96
CA LYS A 83 4.97 5.82 1.79
C LYS A 83 5.03 5.13 3.15
N VAL A 84 4.02 4.32 3.42
CA VAL A 84 3.87 3.58 4.68
C VAL A 84 3.70 2.11 4.34
N ARG A 85 4.43 1.23 5.04
CA ARG A 85 4.17 -0.20 5.00
C ARG A 85 3.11 -0.50 6.03
N VAL A 86 1.98 -1.06 5.60
CA VAL A 86 0.83 -1.38 6.46
C VAL A 86 0.49 -2.86 6.40
N THR A 87 0.07 -3.40 7.52
CA THR A 87 -0.63 -4.69 7.59
C THR A 87 -2.12 -4.39 7.82
N ILE A 88 -3.01 -4.87 6.96
CA ILE A 88 -4.45 -4.55 7.03
C ILE A 88 -5.34 -5.79 7.15
N ARG A 89 -6.60 -5.56 7.50
CA ARG A 89 -7.69 -6.55 7.39
C ARG A 89 -9.03 -5.85 7.09
N PRO A 90 -10.05 -6.62 6.67
CA PRO A 90 -11.43 -6.11 6.64
C PRO A 90 -11.83 -5.52 7.99
N LEU A 91 -12.54 -4.40 7.96
CA LEU A 91 -13.18 -3.85 9.14
C LEU A 91 -14.32 -4.78 9.55
N LYS A 92 -14.39 -5.17 10.83
CA LYS A 92 -15.49 -6.02 11.29
C LYS A 92 -16.73 -5.16 11.59
N PRO A 93 -17.95 -5.71 11.45
CA PRO A 93 -19.18 -4.97 11.73
C PRO A 93 -19.22 -4.35 13.14
N GLU A 94 -18.72 -5.05 14.16
CA GLU A 94 -18.69 -4.57 15.54
C GLU A 94 -17.67 -3.44 15.79
N GLU A 95 -16.70 -3.27 14.89
CA GLU A 95 -15.67 -2.21 14.94
C GLU A 95 -16.08 -1.00 14.08
N ASP A 96 -17.15 -1.14 13.31
CA ASP A 96 -17.64 -0.10 12.43
C ASP A 96 -18.50 0.87 13.24
N GLN A 97 -17.89 1.98 13.66
CA GLN A 97 -18.63 3.14 14.13
C GLN A 97 -18.99 4.00 12.92
N PRO A 98 -20.24 3.98 12.43
CA PRO A 98 -20.60 4.74 11.25
C PRO A 98 -20.49 6.24 11.53
N CYS A 99 -19.62 6.93 10.79
CA CYS A 99 -19.84 8.35 10.53
C CYS A 99 -20.80 8.40 9.35
N LEU A 100 -22.10 8.59 9.65
CA LEU A 100 -23.20 8.45 8.68
C LEU A 100 -22.98 9.29 7.40
N ALA A 101 -22.31 10.44 7.52
CA ALA A 101 -22.03 11.34 6.41
C ALA A 101 -20.96 10.83 5.41
N LEU A 102 -20.14 9.85 5.78
CA LEU A 102 -19.01 9.36 4.98
C LEU A 102 -19.11 7.90 4.56
N TYR A 103 -20.02 7.12 5.16
CA TYR A 103 -20.18 5.69 4.91
C TYR A 103 -20.37 5.35 3.42
N LEU A 104 -21.05 6.25 2.69
CA LEU A 104 -21.33 6.06 1.26
C LEU A 104 -20.18 6.48 0.33
N MET A 105 -19.19 7.25 0.83
CA MET A 105 -18.15 7.85 -0.02
C MET A 105 -16.80 7.13 0.07
N LEU A 106 -16.50 6.42 1.16
CA LEU A 106 -15.17 5.81 1.37
C LEU A 106 -15.29 4.37 1.88
N ARG A 107 -14.67 3.44 1.15
CA ARG A 107 -14.47 2.06 1.62
C ARG A 107 -13.50 2.07 2.81
N ARG A 108 -13.67 1.19 3.80
CA ARG A 108 -12.90 1.19 5.06
C ARG A 108 -12.09 -0.09 5.29
N VAL A 109 -10.90 0.05 5.87
CA VAL A 109 -10.05 -1.07 6.34
C VAL A 109 -9.56 -0.82 7.76
N TYR A 110 -9.21 -1.90 8.47
CA TYR A 110 -8.54 -1.81 9.77
C TYR A 110 -7.04 -1.98 9.61
N VAL A 111 -6.25 -1.04 10.13
CA VAL A 111 -4.77 -1.11 10.13
C VAL A 111 -4.30 -1.81 11.39
N ILE A 112 -3.65 -2.95 11.22
CA ILE A 112 -3.09 -3.77 12.30
C ILE A 112 -1.74 -3.20 12.73
N GLU A 113 -0.88 -2.89 11.76
CA GLU A 113 0.46 -2.35 11.98
C GLU A 113 0.80 -1.35 10.87
N ALA A 114 1.60 -0.34 11.19
CA ALA A 114 2.09 0.64 10.23
C ALA A 114 3.51 1.10 10.59
N VAL A 115 4.39 1.13 9.60
CA VAL A 115 5.77 1.64 9.74
C VAL A 115 6.18 2.47 8.53
N PRO A 116 7.09 3.46 8.67
CA PRO A 116 7.64 4.19 7.54
C PRO A 116 8.25 3.24 6.51
N TYR A 117 7.93 3.41 5.23
CA TYR A 117 8.59 2.65 4.18
C TYR A 117 9.96 3.26 3.86
N GLN A 118 11.01 2.45 3.96
CA GLN A 118 12.36 2.79 3.52
C GLN A 118 12.71 1.89 2.33
N ALA A 119 13.02 2.51 1.18
CA ALA A 119 13.55 1.78 0.04
C ALA A 119 14.97 1.32 0.37
N GLY A 120 15.18 0.02 0.45
CA GLY A 120 16.48 -0.61 0.71
C GLY A 120 17.24 -0.96 -0.56
#